data_AF-A0A6L6IZE2-F1
#
_entry.id   AF-A0A6L6IZE2-F1
#
_cell.length_a   1.000
_cell.length_b   1.000
_cell.length_c   1.000
_cell.angle_alpha   90.00
_cell.angle_beta   90.00
_cell.angle_gamma   90.00
#
_symmetry.space_group_name_H-M   'P 1'
#
loop_
_entity.id
_entity.type
_entity.pdbx_description
1 polymer ?
#
loop_
_entity_poly.entity_id
_entity_poly.type
_entity_poly.pdbx_seq_one_letter_code
_entity_poly.pdbx_strand_id
1 'polypeptide(L)' 'MIAAMQRAFRHYVNVHSRRDQIASLEALSDQQLAAMGLTRDRIVQHVFRDRLI' A
#
# COMPACT_ATOMS: atom_id res chain seq x y z
N MET A 1 2.69 29.68 -1.32
CA MET A 1 3.56 28.99 -0.35
C MET A 1 2.85 27.84 0.40
N ILE A 2 1.63 28.02 0.92
CA ILE A 2 0.89 26.98 1.68
C ILE A 2 0.44 25.77 0.83
N ALA A 3 0.10 25.98 -0.45
CA ALA A 3 -0.42 24.90 -1.32
C ALA A 3 0.60 23.81 -1.70
N ALA A 4 1.91 24.12 -1.71
CA ALA A 4 2.95 23.14 -1.99
C ALA A 4 3.17 22.19 -0.80
N MET A 5 3.16 22.75 0.42
CA MET A 5 3.27 21.98 1.67
C MET A 5 2.11 20.99 1.83
N GLN A 6 0.88 21.41 1.52
CA GLN A 6 -0.29 20.52 1.60
C GLN A 6 -0.23 19.35 0.59
N ARG A 7 0.34 19.57 -0.61
CA ARG A 7 0.58 18.50 -1.58
C ARG A 7 1.66 17.54 -1.09
N ALA A 8 2.78 18.07 -0.61
CA ALA A 8 3.88 17.26 -0.06
C ALA A 8 3.43 16.42 1.14
N PHE A 9 2.65 16.99 2.06
CA PHE A 9 2.10 16.27 3.22
C PHE A 9 1.12 15.17 2.81
N ARG A 10 0.21 15.44 1.87
CA ARG A 10 -0.68 14.41 1.31
C ARG A 10 0.11 13.29 0.65
N HIS A 11 1.16 13.59 -0.09
CA HIS A 11 2.02 12.56 -0.68
C HIS A 11 2.81 11.78 0.39
N TYR A 12 3.32 12.43 1.42
CA TYR A 12 4.04 11.79 2.51
C TYR A 12 3.17 10.81 3.31
N VAL A 13 1.98 11.25 3.73
CA VAL A 13 1.00 10.39 4.42
C VAL A 13 0.56 9.22 3.53
N ASN A 14 0.35 9.47 2.24
CA ASN A 14 0.00 8.41 1.29
C ASN A 14 1.14 7.40 1.09
N VAL A 15 2.40 7.83 1.07
CA VAL A 15 3.56 6.92 0.93
C VAL A 15 3.80 6.13 2.21
N HIS A 16 3.66 6.73 3.38
CA HIS A 16 3.75 6.03 4.66
C HIS A 16 2.65 4.96 4.77
N SER A 17 1.40 5.36 4.47
CA SER A 17 0.25 4.45 4.43
C SER A 17 0.45 3.25 3.49
N ARG A 18 1.12 3.43 2.33
CA ARG A 18 1.43 2.31 1.42
C ARG A 18 2.42 1.33 2.01
N ARG A 19 3.47 1.84 2.67
CA ARG A 19 4.46 0.98 3.34
C ARG A 19 3.82 0.20 4.47
N ASP A 20 2.95 0.84 5.24
CA ASP A 20 2.22 0.18 6.32
C ASP A 20 1.30 -0.92 5.77
N GLN A 21 0.61 -0.66 4.66
CA GLN A 21 -0.24 -1.66 4.01
C GLN A 21 0.57 -2.84 3.46
N ILE A 22 1.71 -2.59 2.82
CA ILE A 22 2.61 -3.65 2.34
C ILE A 22 3.13 -4.46 3.53
N ALA A 23 3.63 -3.81 4.58
CA ALA A 23 4.14 -4.49 5.78
C ALA A 23 3.05 -5.35 6.45
N SER A 24 1.80 -4.85 6.51
CA SER A 24 0.68 -5.62 7.05
C SER A 24 0.38 -6.88 6.24
N LEU A 25 0.48 -6.81 4.91
CA LEU A 25 0.27 -7.95 4.01
C LEU A 25 1.47 -8.91 4.03
N GLU A 26 2.70 -8.39 4.12
CA GLU A 26 3.91 -9.20 4.21
C GLU A 26 3.98 -10.00 5.54
N ALA A 27 3.38 -9.47 6.61
CA ALA A 27 3.26 -10.13 7.90
C ALA A 27 2.26 -11.29 7.92
N LEU A 28 1.39 -11.42 6.91
CA LEU A 28 0.46 -12.55 6.77
C LEU A 28 1.19 -13.80 6.29
N SER A 29 0.68 -14.97 6.65
CA SER A 29 1.16 -16.26 6.12
C SER A 29 0.73 -16.45 4.67
N ASP A 30 1.41 -17.35 3.94
CA ASP A 30 1.06 -17.66 2.55
C ASP A 30 -0.36 -18.21 2.42
N GLN A 31 -0.84 -18.95 3.42
CA GLN A 31 -2.23 -19.43 3.47
C GLN A 31 -3.23 -18.28 3.63
N GLN A 32 -2.91 -17.30 4.47
CA GLN A 32 -3.75 -16.12 4.65
C GLN A 32 -3.78 -15.24 3.39
N LEU A 33 -2.62 -15.06 2.75
CA LEU A 33 -2.54 -14.38 1.46
C LEU A 33 -3.35 -15.12 0.38
N ALA A 34 -3.23 -16.45 0.31
CA ALA A 34 -3.98 -17.27 -0.64
C ALA A 34 -5.50 -17.21 -0.40
N ALA A 35 -5.95 -17.15 0.86
CA ALA A 35 -7.36 -16.95 1.19
C ALA A 35 -7.91 -15.61 0.69
N MET A 36 -7.05 -14.60 0.55
CA MET A 36 -7.37 -13.30 -0.06
C MET A 36 -7.17 -13.28 -1.58
N GLY A 37 -6.79 -14.41 -2.20
CA GLY A 37 -6.45 -14.48 -3.63
C GLY A 37 -5.15 -13.77 -4.00
N LEU A 38 -4.25 -13.58 -3.04
CA LEU A 38 -2.98 -12.88 -3.19
C LEU A 38 -1.80 -13.85 -3.07
N THR A 39 -0.73 -13.51 -3.77
CA THR A 39 0.59 -14.15 -3.63
C THR A 39 1.58 -13.10 -3.15
N ARG A 40 2.64 -13.51 -2.43
CA ARG A 40 3.59 -12.57 -1.80
C ARG A 40 4.27 -11.65 -2.82
N ASP A 41 4.57 -12.15 -4.01
CA ASP A 41 5.11 -11.39 -5.15
C ASP A 41 4.12 -10.34 -5.72
N ARG A 42 2.82 -10.51 -5.48
CA ARG A 42 1.77 -9.62 -5.96
C ARG A 42 1.28 -8.60 -4.94
N ILE A 43 1.77 -8.62 -3.70
CA ILE A 43 1.40 -7.65 -2.66
C ILE A 43 1.58 -6.21 -3.16
N VAL A 44 2.77 -5.89 -3.71
CA VAL A 44 3.05 -4.55 -4.23
C VAL A 44 2.12 -4.21 -5.40
N GLN A 45 1.90 -5.13 -6.32
CA GLN A 45 0.99 -4.90 -7.45
C GLN A 45 -0.43 -4.64 -6.97
N HIS A 46 -0.92 -5.38 -5.98
CA HIS A 46 -2.24 -5.24 -5.40
C HIS A 46 -2.44 -3.90 -4.70
N VAL A 47 -1.52 -3.51 -3.81
CA VAL A 47 -1.59 -2.23 -3.06
C VAL A 47 -1.60 -1.01 -3.99
N PHE A 48 -0.88 -1.08 -5.10
CA PHE A 48 -0.83 0.02 -6.07
C PHE A 48 -1.96 -0.06 -7.13
N ARG A 49 -2.47 -1.25 -7.44
CA ARG A 49 -3.61 -1.44 -8.35
C ARG A 49 -4.92 -0.90 -7.79
N ASP A 50 -5.12 -1.00 -6.48
CA ASP A 50 -6.31 -0.51 -5.77
C ASP A 50 -6.57 1.01 -5.92
N ARG A 51 -5.62 1.76 -6.48
CA ARG A 51 -5.72 3.21 -6.67
C ARG A 51 -5.65 3.70 -8.12
N LEU A 52 -5.82 2.82 -9.11
CA LEU A 52 -5.94 3.24 -10.52
C LEU A 52 -7.35 3.73 -10.90
N ILE A 53 -8.12 4.24 -9.93
CA ILE A 53 -9.47 4.79 -10.08
C ILE A 53 -9.45 6.30 -9.78
#